data_AF-A0A3D3L343-F1
#
_entry.id   AF-A0A3D3L343-F1
#
_cell.length_a   1.000
_cell.length_b   1.000
_cell.length_c   1.000
_cell.angle_alpha   90.00
_cell.angle_beta   90.00
_cell.angle_gamma   90.00
#
_symmetry.space_group_name_H-M   'P 1'
#
loop_
_entity.id
_entity.type
_entity.pdbx_description
1 polymer ?
#
loop_
_entity_poly.entity_id
_entity_poly.type
_entity_poly.pdbx_seq_one_letter_code
_entity_poly.pdbx_strand_id
1 'polypeptide(L)'
;MLALAKHLGVKPAGYTNRDHPVQKTIFDLLRIYSGQNEIVTAIDGCSAPTPFMSLHSIALLFQKLASGQYAELEEVYQAMAHHPYLVAGRNRFDTDFIKVMKGKAITKIGGEAVRGVSIRNKNGETFGLSLKVLDGNQRANPVATLALLDHLKFIEEEDLAELKDYRNPKLFNHRKIQTGDISAHIES
;
A
#
# COMPACT_ATOMS: atom_id res chain seq x y z
N MET A 1 -12.67 9.14 -2.14
CA MET A 1 -14.15 9.00 -2.15
C MET A 1 -14.87 10.34 -2.09
N LEU A 2 -14.69 11.18 -1.05
CA LEU A 2 -15.37 12.50 -0.99
C LEU A 2 -14.98 13.45 -2.15
N ALA A 3 -13.69 13.52 -2.47
CA ALA A 3 -13.22 14.28 -3.63
C ALA A 3 -13.85 13.77 -4.95
N LEU A 4 -14.00 12.44 -5.08
CA LEU A 4 -14.66 11.82 -6.22
C LEU A 4 -16.16 12.17 -6.26
N ALA A 5 -16.86 12.18 -5.13
CA ALA A 5 -18.27 12.62 -5.07
C ALA A 5 -18.43 14.06 -5.59
N LYS A 6 -17.54 14.97 -5.15
CA LYS A 6 -17.51 16.36 -5.62
C LYS A 6 -17.23 16.44 -7.12
N HIS A 7 -16.25 15.69 -7.62
CA HIS A 7 -15.90 15.65 -9.05
C HIS A 7 -17.07 15.17 -9.91
N LEU A 8 -17.81 14.15 -9.46
CA LEU A 8 -18.99 13.61 -10.14
C LEU A 8 -20.24 14.49 -10.02
N GLY A 9 -20.21 15.57 -9.24
CA GLY A 9 -21.39 16.42 -9.00
C GLY A 9 -22.50 15.74 -8.19
N VAL A 10 -22.19 14.69 -7.42
CA VAL A 10 -23.16 13.92 -6.63
C VAL A 10 -23.07 14.28 -5.14
N LYS A 11 -24.16 14.07 -4.39
CA LYS A 11 -24.16 14.25 -2.94
C LYS A 11 -23.17 13.26 -2.29
N PRO A 12 -22.34 13.67 -1.32
CA PRO A 12 -21.43 12.76 -0.64
C PRO A 12 -22.13 11.81 0.33
N ALA A 13 -23.36 12.12 0.76
CA ALA A 13 -24.11 11.28 1.68
C ALA A 13 -24.33 9.88 1.09
N GLY A 14 -23.93 8.85 1.83
CA GLY A 14 -24.03 7.45 1.38
C GLY A 14 -22.92 7.01 0.43
N TYR A 15 -21.76 7.70 0.37
CA TYR A 15 -20.65 7.32 -0.53
C TYR A 15 -20.09 5.91 -0.27
N THR A 16 -20.36 5.31 0.89
CA THR A 16 -19.99 3.93 1.24
C THR A 16 -21.02 2.89 0.76
N ASN A 17 -22.19 3.31 0.29
CA ASN A 17 -23.20 2.38 -0.21
C ASN A 17 -22.77 1.82 -1.58
N ARG A 18 -22.92 0.51 -1.77
CA ARG A 18 -22.52 -0.20 -3.01
C ARG A 18 -23.08 0.44 -4.29
N ASP A 19 -24.33 0.91 -4.24
CA ASP A 19 -24.99 1.48 -5.41
C ASP A 19 -24.70 2.97 -5.65
N HIS A 20 -23.95 3.60 -4.74
CA HIS A 20 -23.57 5.00 -4.86
C HIS A 20 -22.64 5.21 -6.08
N PRO A 21 -22.80 6.30 -6.85
CA PRO A 21 -21.97 6.56 -8.03
C PRO A 21 -20.46 6.47 -7.79
N VAL A 22 -19.99 6.98 -6.64
CA VAL A 22 -18.58 6.83 -6.18
C VAL A 22 -18.10 5.38 -6.14
N GLN A 23 -18.89 4.46 -5.58
CA GLN A 23 -18.50 3.06 -5.51
C GLN A 23 -18.52 2.42 -6.90
N LYS A 24 -19.57 2.68 -7.70
CA LYS A 24 -19.65 2.21 -9.09
C LYS A 24 -18.41 2.60 -9.89
N THR A 25 -18.01 3.87 -9.85
CA THR A 25 -16.79 4.36 -10.51
C THR A 25 -15.52 3.65 -10.03
N ILE A 26 -15.37 3.44 -8.71
CA ILE A 26 -14.22 2.71 -8.16
C ILE A 26 -14.19 1.27 -8.69
N PHE A 27 -15.33 0.58 -8.67
CA PHE A 27 -15.41 -0.81 -9.13
C PHE A 27 -15.22 -0.94 -10.64
N ASP A 28 -15.69 0.02 -11.45
CA ASP A 28 -15.45 0.02 -12.88
C ASP A 28 -13.95 0.12 -13.21
N LEU A 29 -13.22 1.01 -12.53
CA LEU A 29 -11.76 1.10 -12.64
C LEU A 29 -11.05 -0.16 -12.14
N LEU A 30 -11.51 -0.74 -11.01
CA LEU A 30 -10.95 -1.99 -10.52
C LEU A 30 -11.13 -3.12 -11.55
N ARG A 31 -12.27 -3.23 -12.23
CA ARG A 31 -12.46 -4.24 -13.30
C ARG A 31 -11.50 -4.01 -14.46
N ILE A 32 -11.33 -2.76 -14.90
CA ILE A 32 -10.40 -2.39 -15.98
C ILE A 32 -8.96 -2.80 -15.62
N TYR A 33 -8.48 -2.44 -14.44
CA TYR A 33 -7.08 -2.67 -14.08
C TYR A 33 -6.81 -4.09 -13.58
N SER A 34 -7.78 -4.76 -12.96
CA SER A 34 -7.61 -6.15 -12.51
C SER A 34 -7.89 -7.17 -13.60
N GLY A 35 -8.62 -6.79 -14.66
CA GLY A 35 -9.14 -7.72 -15.68
C GLY A 35 -10.24 -8.65 -15.16
N GLN A 36 -10.76 -8.43 -13.95
CA GLN A 36 -11.83 -9.24 -13.36
C GLN A 36 -13.20 -8.68 -13.75
N ASN A 37 -14.05 -9.51 -14.36
CA ASN A 37 -15.42 -9.11 -14.72
C ASN A 37 -16.32 -8.98 -13.48
N GLU A 38 -16.18 -9.92 -12.55
CA GLU A 38 -16.89 -9.92 -11.27
C GLU A 38 -15.92 -9.77 -10.11
N ILE A 39 -16.20 -8.81 -9.23
CA ILE A 39 -15.45 -8.56 -8.01
C ILE A 39 -16.40 -8.79 -6.84
N VAL A 40 -16.18 -9.88 -6.10
CA VAL A 40 -16.89 -10.16 -4.85
C VAL A 40 -16.48 -9.11 -3.83
N THR A 41 -17.43 -8.63 -3.02
CA THR A 41 -17.15 -7.61 -2.00
C THR A 41 -17.56 -8.09 -0.61
N ALA A 42 -16.82 -7.64 0.39
CA ALA A 42 -17.19 -7.72 1.80
C ALA A 42 -17.30 -6.30 2.39
N ILE A 43 -17.64 -6.20 3.68
CA ILE A 43 -17.59 -4.94 4.43
C ILE A 43 -16.45 -5.09 5.45
N ASP A 44 -15.51 -4.14 5.47
CA ASP A 44 -14.45 -4.06 6.47
C ASP A 44 -14.67 -2.88 7.45
N GLY A 45 -13.69 -2.63 8.32
CA GLY A 45 -13.76 -1.60 9.36
C GLY A 45 -14.01 -0.17 8.87
N CYS A 46 -13.82 0.16 7.58
CA CYS A 46 -14.16 1.48 7.03
C CYS A 46 -15.58 1.59 6.48
N SER A 47 -16.36 0.50 6.54
CA SER A 47 -17.75 0.39 6.06
C SER A 47 -17.97 0.52 4.55
N ALA A 48 -16.92 0.78 3.75
CA ALA A 48 -17.02 0.77 2.30
C ALA A 48 -17.03 -0.69 1.78
N PRO A 49 -17.53 -0.94 0.55
CA PRO A 49 -17.44 -2.26 -0.06
C PRO A 49 -15.98 -2.57 -0.39
N THR A 50 -15.44 -3.59 0.27
CA THR A 50 -14.04 -4.00 0.12
C THR A 50 -13.94 -5.11 -0.91
N PRO A 51 -13.17 -4.94 -2.00
CA PRO A 51 -13.01 -5.97 -3.03
C PRO A 51 -12.23 -7.16 -2.47
N PHE A 52 -12.72 -8.37 -2.73
CA PHE A 52 -11.97 -9.59 -2.46
C PHE A 52 -10.93 -9.78 -3.56
N MET A 53 -9.65 -9.75 -3.17
CA MET A 53 -8.53 -9.89 -4.10
C MET A 53 -7.46 -10.83 -3.54
N SER A 54 -6.89 -11.67 -4.40
CA SER A 54 -5.70 -12.43 -4.05
C SER A 54 -4.51 -11.51 -3.86
N LEU A 55 -3.49 -11.96 -3.11
CA LEU A 55 -2.22 -11.23 -3.01
C LEU A 55 -1.61 -10.99 -4.40
N HIS A 56 -1.68 -11.98 -5.29
CA HIS A 56 -1.19 -11.85 -6.67
C HIS A 56 -1.90 -10.71 -7.42
N SER A 57 -3.24 -10.64 -7.35
CA SER A 57 -4.02 -9.56 -7.97
C SER A 57 -3.64 -8.19 -7.42
N ILE A 58 -3.44 -8.08 -6.10
CA ILE A 58 -2.99 -6.83 -5.47
C ILE A 58 -1.61 -6.43 -5.97
N ALA A 59 -0.66 -7.38 -6.06
CA ALA A 59 0.67 -7.12 -6.59
C ALA A 59 0.60 -6.62 -8.04
N LEU A 60 -0.20 -7.23 -8.91
CA LEU A 60 -0.39 -6.76 -10.30
C LEU A 60 -0.97 -5.35 -10.37
N LEU A 61 -1.93 -5.00 -9.51
CA LEU A 61 -2.48 -3.64 -9.45
C LEU A 61 -1.42 -2.61 -9.03
N PHE A 62 -0.58 -2.94 -8.04
CA PHE A 62 0.54 -2.08 -7.64
C PHE A 62 1.63 -2.01 -8.72
N GLN A 63 1.85 -3.07 -9.51
CA GLN A 63 2.72 -3.01 -10.68
C GLN A 63 2.17 -2.04 -11.73
N LYS A 64 0.86 -2.09 -12.02
CA LYS A 64 0.20 -1.13 -12.93
C LYS A 64 0.31 0.31 -12.44
N LEU A 65 0.21 0.54 -11.14
CA LEU A 65 0.43 1.87 -10.55
C LEU A 65 1.87 2.36 -10.77
N ALA A 66 2.86 1.47 -10.79
CA ALA A 66 4.24 1.84 -11.09
C ALA A 66 4.50 2.09 -12.59
N SER A 67 3.67 1.55 -13.49
CA SER A 67 4.05 1.30 -14.90
C SER A 67 4.22 2.54 -15.78
N GLY A 68 3.59 3.66 -15.43
CA GLY A 68 3.53 4.85 -16.28
C GLY A 68 2.75 4.68 -17.58
N GLN A 69 2.09 3.53 -17.79
CA GLN A 69 1.29 3.25 -18.99
C GLN A 69 -0.06 3.98 -19.02
N TYR A 70 -0.56 4.34 -17.83
CA TYR A 70 -1.84 5.01 -17.65
C TYR A 70 -1.58 6.39 -17.05
N ALA A 71 -1.94 7.46 -17.76
CA ALA A 71 -1.63 8.82 -17.35
C ALA A 71 -2.21 9.16 -15.96
N GLU A 72 -3.41 8.67 -15.67
CA GLU A 72 -4.09 8.84 -14.39
C GLU A 72 -3.39 8.08 -13.25
N LEU A 73 -2.79 6.91 -13.52
CA LEU A 73 -2.02 6.18 -12.51
C LEU A 73 -0.65 6.81 -12.30
N GLU A 74 -0.04 7.36 -13.36
CA GLU A 74 1.19 8.14 -13.25
C GLU A 74 0.99 9.37 -12.37
N GLU A 75 -0.11 10.10 -12.55
CA GLU A 75 -0.46 11.25 -11.72
C GLU A 75 -0.59 10.86 -10.23
N VAL A 76 -1.26 9.73 -9.95
CA VAL A 76 -1.37 9.20 -8.58
C VAL A 76 -0.01 8.79 -8.03
N TYR A 77 0.82 8.11 -8.81
CA TYR A 77 2.16 7.70 -8.39
C TYR A 77 3.01 8.92 -8.01
N GLN A 78 3.04 9.93 -8.88
CA GLN A 78 3.77 11.17 -8.66
C GLN A 78 3.23 11.95 -7.46
N ALA A 79 1.90 12.00 -7.29
CA ALA A 79 1.31 12.65 -6.12
C ALA A 79 1.72 11.96 -4.82
N MET A 80 1.73 10.62 -4.78
CA MET A 80 2.18 9.86 -3.62
C MET A 80 3.68 10.08 -3.34
N ALA A 81 4.51 10.04 -4.38
CA ALA A 81 5.96 10.21 -4.28
C ALA A 81 6.36 11.63 -3.82
N HIS A 82 5.72 12.67 -4.36
CA HIS A 82 6.02 14.07 -4.00
C HIS A 82 5.36 14.52 -2.69
N HIS A 83 4.26 13.89 -2.28
CA HIS A 83 3.50 14.26 -1.08
C HIS A 83 3.30 13.08 -0.11
N PRO A 84 4.38 12.42 0.35
CA PRO A 84 4.30 11.22 1.18
C PRO A 84 3.59 11.44 2.52
N TYR A 85 3.59 12.68 3.05
CA TYR A 85 2.83 13.03 4.25
C TYR A 85 1.33 12.83 4.06
N LEU A 86 0.78 13.11 2.87
CA LEU A 86 -0.65 12.96 2.57
C LEU A 86 -1.06 11.48 2.41
N VAL A 87 -0.09 10.56 2.29
CA VAL A 87 -0.35 9.12 2.18
C VAL A 87 -0.67 8.48 3.53
N ALA A 88 0.04 8.85 4.61
CA ALA A 88 -0.17 8.23 5.92
C ALA A 88 0.05 9.13 7.14
N GLY A 89 0.55 10.36 7.00
CA GLY A 89 0.81 11.28 8.11
C GLY A 89 2.21 11.14 8.72
N ARG A 90 2.37 11.41 10.01
CA ARG A 90 3.68 11.37 10.70
C ARG A 90 3.92 10.02 11.36
N ASN A 91 5.19 9.62 11.45
CA ASN A 91 5.64 8.43 12.19
C ASN A 91 4.93 7.15 11.70
N ARG A 92 4.82 7.03 10.38
CA ARG A 92 4.20 5.89 9.70
C ARG A 92 5.14 5.41 8.62
N PHE A 93 5.35 4.10 8.59
CA PHE A 93 6.23 3.46 7.61
C PHE A 93 5.96 3.91 6.17
N ASP A 94 4.69 4.00 5.73
CA ASP A 94 4.36 4.42 4.37
C ASP A 94 5.00 5.78 4.02
N THR A 95 4.87 6.76 4.90
CA THR A 95 5.38 8.11 4.68
C THR A 95 6.89 8.14 4.68
N ASP A 96 7.53 7.46 5.64
CA ASP A 96 8.98 7.49 5.79
C ASP A 96 9.66 6.69 4.67
N PHE A 97 9.10 5.53 4.32
CA PHE A 97 9.53 4.72 3.18
C PHE A 97 9.47 5.51 1.87
N ILE A 98 8.32 6.12 1.54
CA ILE A 98 8.18 6.86 0.28
C ILE A 98 9.17 8.03 0.19
N LYS A 99 9.43 8.74 1.30
CA LYS A 99 10.43 9.82 1.33
C LYS A 99 11.83 9.30 1.00
N VAL A 100 12.25 8.22 1.65
CA VAL A 100 13.58 7.62 1.45
C VAL A 100 13.73 7.11 0.02
N MET A 101 12.69 6.47 -0.52
CA MET A 101 12.74 5.89 -1.86
C MET A 101 12.78 6.92 -2.99
N LYS A 102 12.53 8.21 -2.74
CA LYS A 102 12.75 9.31 -3.71
C LYS A 102 12.15 9.03 -5.11
N GLY A 103 10.93 8.48 -5.14
CA GLY A 103 10.23 8.14 -6.38
C GLY A 103 10.61 6.79 -7.02
N LYS A 104 11.54 6.03 -6.45
CA LYS A 104 11.86 4.65 -6.87
C LYS A 104 10.78 3.66 -6.46
N ALA A 105 10.10 3.90 -5.34
CA ALA A 105 9.01 3.06 -4.87
C ALA A 105 7.99 3.83 -4.04
N ILE A 106 6.74 3.39 -4.08
CA ILE A 106 5.67 3.85 -3.21
C ILE A 106 4.94 2.69 -2.55
N THR A 107 4.30 2.93 -1.40
CA THR A 107 3.61 1.87 -0.67
C THR A 107 2.38 2.38 0.06
N LYS A 108 1.45 1.47 0.34
CA LYS A 108 0.31 1.74 1.22
C LYS A 108 -0.04 0.53 2.06
N ILE A 109 -0.21 0.73 3.37
CA ILE A 109 -0.84 -0.24 4.26
C ILE A 109 -2.36 -0.20 4.13
N GLY A 110 -2.97 -1.38 4.09
CA GLY A 110 -4.42 -1.58 4.15
C GLY A 110 -4.88 -2.15 5.50
N GLY A 111 -6.18 -2.43 5.60
CA GLY A 111 -6.76 -3.18 6.70
C GLY A 111 -6.16 -4.58 6.82
N GLU A 112 -6.25 -5.16 8.01
CA GLU A 112 -5.82 -6.54 8.27
C GLU A 112 -4.36 -6.83 7.83
N ALA A 113 -3.49 -5.83 7.95
CA ALA A 113 -2.06 -5.91 7.63
C ALA A 113 -1.71 -6.41 6.21
N VAL A 114 -2.56 -6.10 5.23
CA VAL A 114 -2.24 -6.23 3.80
C VAL A 114 -1.49 -4.97 3.35
N ARG A 115 -0.33 -5.12 2.72
CA ARG A 115 0.42 -4.01 2.11
C ARG A 115 0.61 -4.26 0.63
N GLY A 116 0.56 -3.18 -0.16
CA GLY A 116 1.08 -3.16 -1.52
C GLY A 116 2.27 -2.22 -1.67
N VAL A 117 3.19 -2.55 -2.57
CA VAL A 117 4.36 -1.74 -2.94
C VAL A 117 4.48 -1.69 -4.46
N SER A 118 4.66 -0.50 -5.00
CA SER A 118 4.91 -0.22 -6.41
C SER A 118 6.37 0.18 -6.57
N ILE A 119 7.11 -0.47 -7.46
CA ILE A 119 8.57 -0.32 -7.59
C ILE A 119 8.91 0.00 -9.05
N ARG A 120 9.80 0.98 -9.24
CA ARG A 120 10.46 1.32 -10.51
C ARG A 120 11.94 1.04 -10.35
N ASN A 121 12.47 0.08 -11.10
CA ASN A 121 13.91 -0.18 -11.06
C ASN A 121 14.66 0.80 -11.99
N LYS A 122 15.99 0.81 -11.88
CA LYS A 122 16.86 1.72 -12.66
C LYS A 122 16.83 1.44 -14.17
N ASN A 123 16.38 0.26 -14.58
CA ASN A 123 16.32 -0.17 -15.98
C ASN A 123 14.97 0.16 -16.64
N GLY A 124 14.05 0.82 -15.92
CA GLY A 124 12.71 1.15 -16.40
C GLY A 124 11.69 0.01 -16.27
N GLU A 125 12.07 -1.12 -15.67
CA GLU A 125 11.14 -2.19 -15.34
C GLU A 125 10.36 -1.84 -14.08
N THR A 126 9.13 -2.36 -14.01
CA THR A 126 8.22 -2.07 -12.90
C THR A 126 7.73 -3.34 -12.25
N PHE A 127 7.67 -3.31 -10.93
CA PHE A 127 7.27 -4.46 -10.11
C PHE A 127 6.19 -4.03 -9.12
N GLY A 128 5.34 -4.99 -8.80
CA GLY A 128 4.37 -4.87 -7.72
C GLY A 128 4.60 -5.98 -6.71
N LEU A 129 4.52 -5.62 -5.44
CA LEU A 129 4.66 -6.55 -4.33
C LEU A 129 3.44 -6.41 -3.44
N SER A 130 2.96 -7.54 -2.92
CA SER A 130 1.93 -7.56 -1.89
C SER A 130 2.33 -8.49 -0.75
N LEU A 131 1.94 -8.14 0.47
CA LEU A 131 2.27 -8.88 1.68
C LEU A 131 1.10 -8.85 2.66
N LYS A 132 0.85 -9.97 3.33
CA LYS A 132 -0.16 -10.14 4.39
C LYS A 132 0.51 -10.71 5.64
N VAL A 133 0.29 -10.08 6.78
CA VAL A 133 0.57 -10.69 8.09
C VAL A 133 -0.66 -11.50 8.51
N LEU A 134 -0.49 -12.80 8.78
CA LEU A 134 -1.61 -13.73 8.99
C LEU A 134 -2.51 -13.37 10.18
N ASP A 135 -1.93 -12.86 11.27
CA ASP A 135 -2.69 -12.43 12.46
C ASP A 135 -3.41 -11.08 12.29
N GLY A 136 -3.33 -10.47 11.11
CA GLY A 136 -3.96 -9.19 10.77
C GLY A 136 -3.27 -7.96 11.40
N ASN A 137 -2.21 -8.15 12.19
CA ASN A 137 -1.58 -7.05 12.92
C ASN A 137 -0.48 -6.36 12.09
N GLN A 138 -0.40 -5.03 12.21
CA GLN A 138 0.54 -4.20 11.46
C GLN A 138 1.98 -4.26 11.98
N ARG A 139 2.24 -4.76 13.19
CA ARG A 139 3.56 -4.67 13.86
C ARG A 139 4.71 -5.29 13.07
N ALA A 140 4.47 -6.43 12.41
CA ALA A 140 5.49 -7.14 11.63
C ALA A 140 5.57 -6.66 10.17
N ASN A 141 4.57 -5.91 9.71
CA ASN A 141 4.41 -5.59 8.29
C ASN A 141 5.55 -4.70 7.74
N PRO A 142 5.99 -3.60 8.40
CA PRO A 142 7.17 -2.84 7.97
C PRO A 142 8.44 -3.69 7.89
N VAL A 143 8.71 -4.49 8.93
CA VAL A 143 9.91 -5.33 9.05
C VAL A 143 9.98 -6.34 7.91
N ALA A 144 8.88 -7.06 7.67
CA ALA A 144 8.78 -8.04 6.61
C ALA A 144 8.87 -7.40 5.21
N THR A 145 8.34 -6.19 5.05
CA THR A 145 8.43 -5.45 3.78
C THR A 145 9.89 -5.10 3.45
N LEU A 146 10.65 -4.58 4.42
CA LEU A 146 12.06 -4.25 4.21
C LEU A 146 12.90 -5.50 3.94
N ALA A 147 12.70 -6.58 4.71
CA ALA A 147 13.41 -7.83 4.50
C ALA A 147 13.17 -8.41 3.11
N LEU A 148 11.93 -8.37 2.62
CA LEU A 148 11.59 -8.86 1.28
C LEU A 148 12.17 -7.98 0.17
N LEU A 149 12.14 -6.65 0.32
CA LEU A 149 12.76 -5.75 -0.66
C LEU A 149 14.28 -5.92 -0.72
N ASP A 150 14.95 -6.11 0.42
CA ASP A 150 16.40 -6.35 0.45
C ASP A 150 16.76 -7.72 -0.17
N HIS A 151 16.01 -8.77 0.17
CA HIS A 151 16.21 -10.10 -0.41
C HIS A 151 16.04 -10.09 -1.94
N LEU A 152 15.04 -9.37 -2.45
CA LEU A 152 14.78 -9.20 -3.89
C LEU A 152 15.65 -8.12 -4.55
N LYS A 153 16.53 -7.45 -3.82
CA LYS A 153 17.41 -6.38 -4.31
C LYS A 153 16.65 -5.20 -4.94
N PHE A 154 15.52 -4.85 -4.33
CA PHE A 154 14.70 -3.68 -4.69
C PHE A 154 14.90 -2.46 -3.79
N ILE A 155 15.76 -2.57 -2.77
CA ILE A 155 16.18 -1.46 -1.91
C ILE A 155 17.70 -1.47 -1.77
N GLU A 156 18.32 -0.30 -1.83
CA GLU A 156 19.76 -0.15 -1.68
C GLU A 156 20.13 -0.06 -0.19
N GLU A 157 21.36 -0.40 0.17
CA GLU A 157 21.83 -0.37 1.57
C GLU A 157 21.71 1.04 2.18
N GLU A 158 21.95 2.09 1.40
CA GLU A 158 21.81 3.48 1.85
C GLU A 158 20.36 3.82 2.22
N ASP A 159 19.39 3.44 1.39
CA ASP A 159 17.96 3.64 1.66
C ASP A 159 17.54 2.79 2.88
N LEU A 160 18.04 1.56 2.98
CA LEU A 160 17.75 0.65 4.08
C LEU A 160 18.30 1.19 5.42
N ALA A 161 19.47 1.85 5.40
CA ALA A 161 20.06 2.49 6.57
C ALA A 161 19.24 3.69 7.07
N GLU A 162 18.64 4.48 6.16
CA GLU A 162 17.69 5.55 6.53
C GLU A 162 16.42 4.99 7.20
N LEU A 163 16.03 3.74 6.91
CA LEU A 163 14.85 3.06 7.46
C LEU A 163 15.15 2.11 8.62
N LYS A 164 16.33 2.23 9.26
CA LYS A 164 16.81 1.32 10.31
C LYS A 164 15.83 1.11 11.48
N ASP A 165 15.05 2.12 11.84
CA ASP A 165 14.08 2.05 12.96
C ASP A 165 12.95 1.04 12.69
N TYR A 166 12.72 0.68 11.42
CA TYR A 166 11.74 -0.30 10.98
C TYR A 166 12.33 -1.71 10.77
N ARG A 167 13.64 -1.91 10.88
CA ARG A 167 14.29 -3.23 10.66
C ARG A 167 14.21 -4.16 11.87
N ASN A 168 14.34 -3.60 13.07
CA ASN A 168 14.23 -4.33 14.32
C ASN A 168 13.55 -3.43 15.37
N PRO A 169 12.23 -3.19 15.24
CA PRO A 169 11.53 -2.34 16.18
C PRO A 169 11.44 -3.04 17.54
N LYS A 170 11.83 -2.33 18.58
CA LYS A 170 11.65 -2.77 19.97
C LYS A 170 10.18 -2.71 20.34
N LEU A 171 9.69 -3.74 21.04
CA LEU A 171 8.33 -3.81 21.57
C LEU A 171 8.33 -3.36 23.02
N PHE A 172 7.29 -2.60 23.40
CA PHE A 172 7.12 -2.11 24.76
C PHE A 172 5.69 -2.38 25.23
N ASN A 173 5.53 -2.71 26.52
CA ASN A 173 4.21 -2.75 27.15
C ASN A 173 3.70 -1.34 27.51
N HIS A 174 2.48 -1.25 28.04
CA HIS A 174 1.88 0.02 28.47
C HIS A 174 2.68 0.79 29.54
N ARG A 175 3.57 0.12 30.28
CA ARG A 175 4.48 0.72 31.27
C ARG A 175 5.83 1.13 30.67
N LYS A 176 5.98 1.08 29.34
CA LYS A 176 7.22 1.39 28.61
C LYS A 176 8.39 0.45 28.95
N ILE A 177 8.11 -0.75 29.44
CA ILE A 177 9.12 -1.79 29.64
C ILE A 177 9.28 -2.55 28.31
N GLN A 178 10.51 -2.73 27.85
CA GLN A 178 10.79 -3.49 26.63
C GLN A 178 10.38 -4.95 26.84
N THR A 179 9.56 -5.48 25.94
CA THR A 179 9.04 -6.87 26.00
C THR A 179 9.61 -7.78 24.91
N GLY A 180 10.40 -7.23 23.99
CA GLY A 180 11.03 -7.97 22.90
C GLY A 180 11.35 -7.06 21.72
N ASP A 181 11.53 -7.67 20.56
CA ASP A 181 11.73 -7.03 19.27
C ASP A 181 11.10 -7.88 18.15
N ILE A 182 11.06 -7.32 16.94
CA ILE A 182 10.58 -8.02 15.75
C ILE A 182 11.71 -8.07 14.73
N SER A 183 12.04 -9.27 14.26
CA SER A 183 12.91 -9.49 13.09
C SER A 183 12.15 -10.24 11.99
N ALA A 184 12.69 -10.23 10.77
CA ALA A 184 12.21 -11.04 9.66
C ALA A 184 13.39 -11.74 8.99
N HIS A 185 13.19 -13.02 8.66
CA HIS A 185 14.15 -13.88 7.98
C HIS A 185 13.43 -14.56 6.82
N ILE A 186 14.09 -14.69 5.67
CA ILE A 186 13.55 -15.36 4.49
C ILE A 186 14.30 -16.67 4.32
N GLU A 187 13.55 -17.77 4.37
CA GLU A 187 14.05 -19.11 4.09
C GLU A 187 13.93 -19.36 2.58
N SER A 188 15.05 -19.75 1.96
CA SER A 188 15.18 -20.04 0.52
C SER A 188 15.56 -21.49 0.28
#